data_AF-A0A4Q0AH27-F1
#
_entry.id   AF-A0A4Q0AH27-F1
#
_cell.length_a   1.000
_cell.length_b   1.000
_cell.length_c   1.000
_cell.angle_alpha   90.00
_cell.angle_beta   90.00
_cell.angle_gamma   90.00
#
_symmetry.space_group_name_H-M   'P 1'
#
loop_
_entity.id
_entity.type
_entity.pdbx_description
1 polymer ?
#
loop_
_entity_poly.entity_id
_entity_poly.type
_entity_poly.pdbx_seq_one_letter_code
_entity_poly.pdbx_strand_id
1 'polypeptide(L)'
;MKIPVRLVVIALIAASLLSVFALQTSYANTLSDDQKSRIQANCLSIKGSLNQLHASDALLRVNRGQIYESMGTKLMNSFNSRLNNNGLDNKGLVSVTNAYQAALTTFRADYQLYEQQLSTTINIDCSKEPAAFHSALEDARTKRLKVHDDVLRLNKYIDDYRSAVNDFMLNFQRVTGSN
;
A
#
# COMPACT_ATOMS: atom_id res chain seq x y z
N MET A 1 52.32 -26.86 12.82
CA MET A 1 51.37 -26.05 12.03
C MET A 1 50.79 -24.97 12.93
N LYS A 2 51.09 -23.68 12.68
CA LYS A 2 50.59 -22.55 13.47
C LYS A 2 49.43 -21.92 12.70
N ILE A 3 48.21 -22.11 13.18
CA ILE A 3 47.02 -21.46 12.63
C ILE A 3 47.14 -19.97 12.95
N PRO A 4 47.08 -19.06 11.95
CA PRO A 4 47.28 -17.65 12.20
C PRO A 4 46.06 -17.09 12.95
N VAL A 5 46.30 -16.46 14.09
CA VAL A 5 45.29 -15.89 15.01
C VAL A 5 44.30 -14.96 14.30
N ARG A 6 44.70 -14.33 13.18
CA ARG A 6 43.83 -13.49 12.34
C ARG A 6 42.65 -14.25 11.70
N LEU A 7 42.80 -15.54 11.38
CA LEU A 7 41.72 -16.35 10.83
C LEU A 7 40.67 -16.74 11.89
N VAL A 8 41.08 -16.85 13.17
CA VAL A 8 40.16 -17.15 14.28
C VAL A 8 39.31 -15.93 14.65
N VAL A 9 39.91 -14.73 14.61
CA VAL A 9 39.20 -13.47 14.93
C VAL A 9 38.16 -13.12 13.87
N ILE A 10 38.44 -13.36 12.58
CA ILE A 10 37.47 -13.10 11.50
C ILE A 10 36.29 -14.06 11.56
N ALA A 11 36.52 -15.33 11.93
CA ALA A 11 35.44 -16.31 12.11
C ALA A 11 34.53 -15.97 13.31
N LEU A 12 35.07 -15.39 14.39
CA LEU A 12 34.28 -14.98 15.56
C LEU A 12 33.44 -13.72 15.32
N ILE A 13 33.89 -12.80 14.46
CA ILE A 13 33.13 -11.58 14.11
C ILE A 13 32.04 -11.89 13.06
N ALA A 14 32.27 -12.85 12.15
CA ALA A 14 31.25 -13.30 11.21
C ALA A 14 30.11 -14.08 11.89
N ALA A 15 30.41 -14.78 12.99
CA ALA A 15 29.41 -15.53 13.75
C ALA A 15 28.48 -14.65 14.61
N SER A 16 28.89 -13.42 14.94
CA SER A 16 28.06 -12.50 15.76
C SER A 16 27.10 -11.61 14.95
N LEU A 17 27.20 -11.60 13.61
CA LEU A 17 26.33 -10.81 12.72
C LEU A 17 25.13 -11.59 12.16
N LEU A 18 25.01 -12.89 12.45
CA LEU A 18 23.92 -13.74 11.94
C LEU A 18 22.77 -13.98 12.94
N SER A 19 22.83 -13.40 14.14
CA SER A 19 21.87 -13.67 15.22
C SER A 19 20.98 -12.49 15.59
N VAL A 20 20.53 -11.71 14.60
CA VAL A 20 19.41 -10.75 14.77
C VAL A 20 18.40 -10.94 13.64
N PHE A 21 17.94 -12.16 13.43
CA PHE A 21 16.55 -12.34 12.99
C PHE A 21 15.71 -12.28 14.26
N ALA A 22 15.24 -11.07 14.55
CA ALA A 22 14.25 -10.84 15.58
C ALA A 22 13.09 -11.82 15.37
N LEU A 23 12.93 -12.73 16.32
CA LEU A 23 11.67 -13.41 16.55
C LEU A 23 10.65 -12.32 16.83
N GLN A 24 9.93 -11.86 15.79
CA GLN A 24 8.66 -11.20 15.99
C GLN A 24 7.70 -12.29 16.49
N THR A 25 7.74 -12.55 17.80
CA THR A 25 6.63 -13.20 18.47
C THR A 25 5.47 -12.21 18.37
N SER A 26 4.66 -12.35 17.33
CA SER A 26 3.31 -11.81 17.32
C SER A 26 2.67 -12.25 18.64
N TYR A 27 2.37 -11.29 19.51
CA TYR A 27 1.54 -11.54 20.67
C TYR A 27 0.20 -12.03 20.12
N ALA A 28 0.04 -13.34 20.05
CA ALA A 28 -1.26 -13.93 19.84
C ALA A 28 -2.07 -13.54 21.07
N ASN A 29 -2.88 -12.49 20.95
CA ASN A 29 -4.00 -12.27 21.84
C ASN A 29 -4.87 -13.52 21.71
N THR A 30 -4.63 -14.49 22.59
CA THR A 30 -5.29 -15.78 22.56
C THR A 30 -6.75 -15.54 22.85
N LEU A 31 -7.62 -15.81 21.87
CA LEU A 31 -9.06 -15.66 22.02
C LEU A 31 -9.55 -16.48 23.22
N SER A 32 -10.42 -15.88 24.03
CA SER A 32 -11.15 -16.62 25.06
C SER A 32 -12.13 -17.61 24.40
N ASP A 33 -12.56 -18.61 25.16
CA ASP A 33 -13.48 -19.62 24.63
C ASP A 33 -14.86 -19.02 24.30
N ASP A 34 -15.31 -18.01 25.03
CA ASP A 34 -16.50 -17.22 24.69
C ASP A 34 -16.35 -16.49 23.35
N GLN A 35 -15.16 -15.93 23.07
CA GLN A 35 -14.90 -15.27 21.79
C GLN A 35 -14.90 -16.27 20.62
N LYS A 36 -14.27 -17.45 20.82
CA LYS A 36 -14.30 -18.53 19.82
C LYS A 36 -15.72 -19.00 19.56
N SER A 37 -16.51 -19.23 20.61
CA SER A 37 -17.91 -19.65 20.51
C SER A 37 -18.76 -18.62 19.76
N ARG A 38 -18.57 -17.32 20.01
CA ARG A 38 -19.23 -16.25 19.24
C ARG A 38 -18.86 -16.27 17.77
N ILE A 39 -17.59 -16.47 17.43
CA ILE A 39 -17.15 -16.59 16.03
C ILE A 39 -17.81 -17.79 15.36
N GLN A 40 -17.82 -18.95 16.03
CA GLN A 40 -18.43 -20.17 15.50
C GLN A 40 -19.93 -19.98 15.27
N ALA A 41 -20.66 -19.44 16.26
CA ALA A 41 -22.10 -19.20 16.19
C ALA A 41 -22.50 -18.24 15.07
N ASN A 42 -21.63 -17.30 14.69
CA ASN A 42 -21.89 -16.28 13.68
C ASN A 42 -21.16 -16.54 12.35
N CYS A 43 -20.49 -17.67 12.20
CA CYS A 43 -19.55 -17.95 11.11
C CYS A 43 -20.17 -17.72 9.72
N LEU A 44 -21.40 -18.21 9.47
CA LEU A 44 -22.10 -18.01 8.19
C LEU A 44 -22.40 -16.54 7.91
N SER A 45 -22.86 -15.78 8.91
CA SER A 45 -23.17 -14.36 8.78
C SER A 45 -21.91 -13.52 8.51
N ILE A 46 -20.82 -13.81 9.23
CA ILE A 46 -19.53 -13.14 9.02
C ILE A 46 -19.01 -13.44 7.61
N LYS A 47 -19.02 -14.71 7.18
CA LYS A 47 -18.60 -15.07 5.81
C LYS A 47 -19.48 -14.43 4.75
N GLY A 48 -20.79 -14.33 4.97
CA GLY A 48 -21.70 -13.60 4.07
C GLY A 48 -21.28 -12.14 3.90
N SER A 49 -21.03 -11.44 5.01
CA SER A 49 -20.56 -10.05 5.02
C SER A 49 -19.21 -9.90 4.30
N LEU A 50 -18.25 -10.79 4.56
CA LEU A 50 -16.92 -10.73 3.93
C LEU A 50 -16.97 -10.99 2.42
N ASN A 51 -17.83 -11.90 1.96
CA ASN A 51 -18.02 -12.15 0.53
C ASN A 51 -18.65 -10.94 -0.17
N GLN A 52 -19.66 -10.31 0.43
CA GLN A 52 -20.25 -9.08 -0.10
C GLN A 52 -19.21 -7.96 -0.18
N LEU A 53 -18.39 -7.82 0.85
CA LEU A 53 -17.30 -6.86 0.90
C LEU A 53 -16.27 -7.10 -0.21
N HIS A 54 -15.83 -8.35 -0.38
CA HIS A 54 -14.88 -8.74 -1.44
C HIS A 54 -15.40 -8.40 -2.84
N ALA A 55 -16.67 -8.70 -3.13
CA ALA A 55 -17.29 -8.36 -4.41
C ALA A 55 -17.39 -6.84 -4.64
N SER A 56 -17.80 -6.09 -3.60
CA SER A 56 -17.89 -4.63 -3.67
C SER A 56 -16.53 -3.97 -3.89
N ASP A 57 -15.50 -4.42 -3.16
CA ASP A 57 -14.17 -3.86 -3.26
C ASP A 57 -13.51 -4.18 -4.60
N ALA A 58 -13.77 -5.34 -5.20
CA ALA A 58 -13.28 -5.70 -6.52
C ALA A 58 -13.78 -4.72 -7.59
N LEU A 59 -15.08 -4.42 -7.59
CA LEU A 59 -15.68 -3.43 -8.50
C LEU A 59 -15.11 -2.03 -8.24
N LEU A 60 -15.03 -1.61 -6.98
CA LEU A 60 -14.51 -0.30 -6.61
C LEU A 60 -13.06 -0.11 -7.06
N ARG A 61 -12.23 -1.14 -6.92
CA ARG A 61 -10.82 -1.12 -7.35
C ARG A 61 -10.69 -0.94 -8.86
N VAL A 62 -11.52 -1.59 -9.67
CA VAL A 62 -11.48 -1.40 -11.13
C VAL A 62 -11.82 0.04 -11.47
N ASN A 63 -12.93 0.55 -10.95
CA ASN A 63 -13.40 1.90 -11.26
C ASN A 63 -12.41 2.98 -10.80
N ARG A 64 -11.94 2.91 -9.55
CA ARG A 64 -10.97 3.89 -9.01
C ARG A 64 -9.59 3.72 -9.63
N GLY A 65 -9.15 2.49 -9.86
CA GLY A 65 -7.88 2.20 -10.51
C GLY A 65 -7.79 2.89 -11.88
N GLN A 66 -8.82 2.75 -12.71
CA GLN A 66 -8.86 3.41 -14.03
C GLN A 66 -8.77 4.94 -13.94
N ILE A 67 -9.43 5.55 -12.95
CA ILE A 67 -9.34 7.00 -12.72
C ILE A 67 -7.90 7.38 -12.36
N TYR A 68 -7.27 6.66 -11.43
CA TYR A 68 -5.88 6.95 -11.03
C TYR A 68 -4.89 6.75 -12.19
N GLU A 69 -5.04 5.69 -12.99
CA GLU A 69 -4.23 5.52 -14.20
C GLU A 69 -4.39 6.71 -15.16
N SER A 70 -5.63 7.13 -15.38
CA SER A 70 -5.93 8.24 -16.29
C SER A 70 -5.35 9.56 -15.77
N MET A 71 -5.39 9.81 -14.46
CA MET A 71 -4.77 10.98 -13.85
C MET A 71 -3.27 11.02 -14.12
N GLY A 72 -2.56 9.91 -13.90
CA GLY A 72 -1.11 9.85 -14.17
C GLY A 72 -0.78 9.96 -15.67
N THR A 73 -1.44 9.18 -16.51
CA THR A 73 -1.06 9.03 -17.93
C THR A 73 -1.62 10.12 -18.84
N LYS A 74 -2.92 10.39 -18.74
CA LYS A 74 -3.63 11.29 -19.67
C LYS A 74 -3.61 12.75 -19.23
N LEU A 75 -3.44 13.01 -17.93
CA LEU A 75 -3.39 14.36 -17.39
C LEU A 75 -1.95 14.77 -17.05
N MET A 76 -1.34 14.15 -16.05
CA MET A 76 -0.05 14.60 -15.53
C MET A 76 1.08 14.46 -16.56
N ASN A 77 1.32 13.26 -17.08
CA ASN A 77 2.38 13.01 -18.05
C ASN A 77 2.17 13.81 -19.34
N SER A 78 0.93 13.86 -19.81
CA SER A 78 0.58 14.55 -21.05
C SER A 78 0.78 16.07 -20.95
N PHE A 79 0.38 16.69 -19.84
CA PHE A 79 0.61 18.11 -19.61
C PHE A 79 2.11 18.42 -19.47
N ASN A 80 2.82 17.65 -18.63
CA ASN A 80 4.26 17.83 -18.44
C ASN A 80 5.03 17.71 -19.75
N SER A 81 4.69 16.73 -20.60
CA SER A 81 5.31 16.54 -21.91
C SER A 81 5.09 17.75 -22.82
N ARG A 82 3.87 18.31 -22.85
CA ARG A 82 3.59 19.54 -23.64
C ARG A 82 4.43 20.71 -23.16
N LEU A 83 4.54 20.93 -21.85
CA LEU A 83 5.38 22.00 -21.31
C LEU A 83 6.84 21.83 -21.71
N ASN A 84 7.38 20.62 -21.55
CA ASN A 84 8.75 20.29 -21.92
C ASN A 84 9.02 20.54 -23.42
N ASN A 85 8.09 20.11 -24.29
CA ASN A 85 8.23 20.29 -25.73
C ASN A 85 8.17 21.76 -26.17
N ASN A 86 7.61 22.64 -25.33
CA ASN A 86 7.59 24.09 -25.56
C ASN A 86 8.72 24.81 -24.80
N GLY A 87 9.68 24.10 -24.21
CA GLY A 87 10.81 24.69 -23.48
C GLY A 87 10.42 25.38 -22.16
N LEU A 88 9.26 25.04 -21.60
CA LEU A 88 8.76 25.62 -20.37
C LEU A 88 9.24 24.81 -19.16
N ASP A 89 9.67 25.49 -18.09
CA ASP A 89 10.12 24.81 -16.87
C ASP A 89 8.95 24.09 -16.19
N ASN A 90 9.05 22.77 -16.10
CA ASN A 90 8.06 21.89 -15.53
C ASN A 90 8.64 20.99 -14.42
N LYS A 91 9.83 21.28 -13.89
CA LYS A 91 10.53 20.38 -12.95
C LYS A 91 9.71 20.07 -11.71
N GLY A 92 9.02 21.07 -11.15
CA GLY A 92 8.11 20.90 -10.01
C GLY A 92 6.95 19.95 -10.30
N LEU A 93 6.31 20.12 -11.46
CA LEU A 93 5.22 19.26 -11.92
C LEU A 93 5.70 17.82 -12.13
N VAL A 94 6.85 17.62 -12.78
CA VAL A 94 7.45 16.30 -13.00
C VAL A 94 7.78 15.61 -11.68
N SER A 95 8.31 16.35 -10.70
CA SER A 95 8.60 15.82 -9.37
C SER A 95 7.35 15.25 -8.68
N VAL A 96 6.25 16.02 -8.67
CA VAL A 96 4.98 15.56 -8.09
C VAL A 96 4.40 14.38 -8.86
N THR A 97 4.48 14.38 -10.20
CA THR A 97 4.03 13.26 -11.03
C THR A 97 4.80 11.97 -10.74
N ASN A 98 6.11 12.05 -10.53
CA ASN A 98 6.91 10.87 -10.18
C ASN A 98 6.52 10.32 -8.81
N ALA A 99 6.30 11.19 -7.83
CA ALA A 99 5.83 10.79 -6.49
C ALA A 99 4.43 10.15 -6.55
N TYR A 100 3.53 10.71 -7.36
CA TYR A 100 2.22 10.14 -7.64
C TYR A 100 2.31 8.73 -8.23
N GLN A 101 3.16 8.51 -9.25
CA GLN A 101 3.34 7.21 -9.87
C GLN A 101 3.92 6.16 -8.92
N ALA A 102 4.86 6.56 -8.06
CA ALA A 102 5.39 5.69 -7.01
C ALA A 102 4.28 5.28 -6.03
N ALA A 103 3.49 6.24 -5.54
CA ALA A 103 2.36 5.97 -4.66
C ALA A 103 1.29 5.08 -5.32
N LEU A 104 1.02 5.27 -6.61
CA LEU A 104 0.09 4.44 -7.35
C LEU A 104 0.60 3.00 -7.49
N THR A 105 1.92 2.82 -7.62
CA THR A 105 2.53 1.49 -7.62
C THR A 105 2.39 0.80 -6.27
N THR A 106 2.65 1.52 -5.18
CA THR A 106 2.41 1.01 -3.81
C THR A 106 0.95 0.62 -3.60
N PHE A 107 0.01 1.50 -3.96
CA PHE A 107 -1.43 1.23 -3.87
C PHE A 107 -1.83 -0.09 -4.55
N ARG A 108 -1.34 -0.32 -5.78
CA ARG A 108 -1.64 -1.55 -6.53
C ARG A 108 -1.10 -2.79 -5.79
N ALA A 109 0.11 -2.72 -5.27
CA ALA A 109 0.75 -3.81 -4.54
C ALA A 109 0.03 -4.11 -3.21
N ASP A 110 -0.23 -3.08 -2.40
CA ASP A 110 -0.89 -3.23 -1.11
C ASP A 110 -2.34 -3.70 -1.27
N TYR A 111 -3.04 -3.25 -2.32
CA TYR A 111 -4.37 -3.79 -2.65
C TYR A 111 -4.31 -5.28 -2.99
N GLN A 112 -3.32 -5.73 -3.77
CA GLN A 112 -3.19 -7.14 -4.11
C GLN A 112 -2.92 -7.99 -2.86
N LEU A 113 -2.06 -7.53 -1.96
CA LEU A 113 -1.81 -8.21 -0.69
C LEU A 113 -3.06 -8.26 0.19
N TYR A 114 -3.82 -7.17 0.24
CA TYR A 114 -5.11 -7.11 0.94
C TYR A 114 -6.11 -8.12 0.37
N GLU A 115 -6.30 -8.12 -0.95
CA GLU A 115 -7.25 -9.01 -1.63
C GLU A 115 -6.90 -10.49 -1.39
N GLN A 116 -5.62 -10.85 -1.55
CA GLN A 116 -5.15 -12.21 -1.29
C GLN A 116 -5.39 -12.63 0.16
N GLN A 117 -5.13 -11.74 1.11
CA GLN A 117 -5.39 -12.00 2.52
C GLN A 117 -6.88 -12.16 2.81
N LEU A 118 -7.74 -11.30 2.24
CA LEU A 118 -9.19 -11.40 2.42
C LEU A 118 -9.73 -12.72 1.85
N SER A 119 -9.30 -13.09 0.66
CA SER A 119 -9.64 -14.38 0.03
C SER A 119 -9.20 -15.56 0.91
N THR A 120 -7.99 -15.48 1.48
CA THR A 120 -7.51 -16.48 2.45
C THR A 120 -8.40 -16.55 3.69
N THR A 121 -8.75 -15.41 4.29
CA THR A 121 -9.63 -15.32 5.45
C THR A 121 -11.01 -15.92 5.17
N ILE A 122 -11.61 -15.64 4.01
CA ILE A 122 -12.91 -16.19 3.60
C ILE A 122 -12.85 -17.72 3.47
N ASN A 123 -11.72 -18.28 3.05
CA ASN A 123 -11.55 -19.71 2.85
C ASN A 123 -11.35 -20.50 4.14
N ILE A 124 -11.00 -19.85 5.26
CA ILE A 124 -10.90 -20.53 6.57
C ILE A 124 -12.30 -20.91 7.06
N ASP A 125 -12.43 -22.14 7.56
CA ASP A 125 -13.66 -22.62 8.21
C ASP A 125 -13.72 -22.07 9.65
N CYS A 126 -14.38 -20.92 9.83
CA CYS A 126 -14.54 -20.30 11.14
C CYS A 126 -15.31 -21.14 12.17
N SER A 127 -16.01 -22.20 11.76
CA SER A 127 -16.70 -23.11 12.69
C SER A 127 -15.73 -24.10 13.33
N LYS A 128 -14.68 -24.49 12.59
CA LYS A 128 -13.65 -25.45 13.04
C LYS A 128 -12.39 -24.76 13.56
N GLU A 129 -12.02 -23.65 12.96
CA GLU A 129 -10.76 -22.94 13.21
C GLU A 129 -10.98 -21.46 13.56
N PRO A 130 -11.78 -21.13 14.62
CA PRO A 130 -12.14 -19.75 14.94
C PRO A 130 -10.93 -18.86 15.25
N ALA A 131 -9.88 -19.43 15.84
CA ALA A 131 -8.65 -18.69 16.16
C ALA A 131 -7.85 -18.31 14.90
N ALA A 132 -7.69 -19.25 13.96
CA ALA A 132 -7.00 -19.00 12.70
C ALA A 132 -7.78 -17.99 11.84
N PHE A 133 -9.10 -18.15 11.77
CA PHE A 133 -9.99 -17.22 11.07
C PHE A 133 -9.86 -15.80 11.62
N HIS A 134 -9.93 -15.63 12.95
CA HIS A 134 -9.81 -14.32 13.58
C HIS A 134 -8.44 -13.68 13.30
N SER A 135 -7.36 -14.44 13.45
CA SER A 135 -6.01 -13.96 13.15
C SER A 135 -5.89 -13.46 11.70
N ALA A 136 -6.40 -14.25 10.75
CA ALA A 136 -6.41 -13.87 9.33
C ALA A 136 -7.29 -12.65 9.05
N LEU A 137 -8.40 -12.49 9.78
CA LEU A 137 -9.27 -11.32 9.69
C LEU A 137 -8.58 -10.05 10.21
N GLU A 138 -7.85 -10.13 11.32
CA GLU A 138 -7.07 -9.00 11.84
C GLU A 138 -5.95 -8.58 10.87
N ASP A 139 -5.28 -9.53 10.23
CA ASP A 139 -4.31 -9.21 9.18
C ASP A 139 -4.99 -8.56 7.97
N ALA A 140 -6.14 -9.10 7.52
CA ALA A 140 -6.92 -8.49 6.43
C ALA A 140 -7.32 -7.04 6.76
N ARG A 141 -7.73 -6.75 8.01
CA ARG A 141 -8.03 -5.39 8.49
C ARG A 141 -6.80 -4.48 8.41
N THR A 142 -5.65 -4.97 8.87
CA THR A 142 -4.39 -4.24 8.83
C THR A 142 -3.98 -3.91 7.39
N LYS A 143 -4.09 -4.87 6.47
CA LYS A 143 -3.79 -4.61 5.05
C LYS A 143 -4.80 -3.66 4.41
N ARG A 144 -6.09 -3.73 4.78
CA ARG A 144 -7.11 -2.78 4.32
C ARG A 144 -6.81 -1.35 4.77
N LEU A 145 -6.28 -1.16 5.98
CA LEU A 145 -5.84 0.16 6.47
C LEU A 145 -4.70 0.72 5.63
N LYS A 146 -3.74 -0.10 5.21
CA LYS A 146 -2.68 0.35 4.29
C LYS A 146 -3.24 0.84 2.95
N VAL A 147 -4.19 0.09 2.37
CA VAL A 147 -4.88 0.51 1.14
C VAL A 147 -5.61 1.85 1.33
N HIS A 148 -6.22 2.06 2.50
CA HIS A 148 -6.83 3.35 2.84
C HIS A 148 -5.80 4.48 2.89
N ASP A 149 -4.67 4.28 3.56
CA ASP A 149 -3.60 5.26 3.65
C ASP A 149 -3.02 5.61 2.27
N ASP A 150 -2.89 4.62 1.40
CA ASP A 150 -2.45 4.81 0.02
C ASP A 150 -3.43 5.66 -0.80
N VAL A 151 -4.74 5.47 -0.61
CA VAL A 151 -5.77 6.31 -1.23
C VAL A 151 -5.66 7.77 -0.76
N LEU A 152 -5.45 7.99 0.54
CA LEU A 152 -5.23 9.34 1.08
C LEU A 152 -3.98 9.98 0.47
N ARG A 153 -2.89 9.20 0.35
CA ARG A 153 -1.63 9.66 -0.26
C ARG A 153 -1.81 10.01 -1.74
N LEU A 154 -2.53 9.19 -2.50
CA LEU A 154 -2.85 9.46 -3.90
C LEU A 154 -3.63 10.76 -4.07
N ASN A 155 -4.66 10.97 -3.24
CA ASN A 155 -5.43 12.21 -3.27
C ASN A 155 -4.57 13.42 -2.93
N LYS A 156 -3.70 13.31 -1.92
CA LYS A 156 -2.75 14.36 -1.60
C LYS A 156 -1.86 14.73 -2.79
N TYR A 157 -1.31 13.74 -3.52
CA TYR A 157 -0.48 14.04 -4.69
C TYR A 157 -1.28 14.63 -5.86
N ILE A 158 -2.57 14.34 -5.98
CA ILE A 158 -3.46 15.00 -6.94
C ILE A 158 -3.62 16.49 -6.57
N ASP A 159 -3.82 16.80 -5.29
CA ASP A 159 -3.93 18.18 -4.80
C ASP A 159 -2.60 18.94 -4.91
N ASP A 160 -1.48 18.29 -4.60
CA ASP A 160 -0.14 18.84 -4.76
C ASP A 160 0.14 19.14 -6.25
N TYR A 161 -0.31 18.27 -7.16
CA TYR A 161 -0.15 18.49 -8.60
C TYR A 161 -1.00 19.67 -9.09
N ARG A 162 -2.25 19.77 -8.61
CA ARG A 162 -3.10 20.93 -8.89
C ARG A 162 -2.44 22.23 -8.43
N SER A 163 -1.84 22.22 -7.24
CA SER A 163 -1.14 23.38 -6.70
C SER A 163 0.07 23.75 -7.56
N ALA A 164 0.87 22.77 -7.98
CA ALA A 164 1.99 22.96 -8.90
C ALA A 164 1.55 23.53 -10.27
N VAL A 165 0.38 23.13 -10.78
CA VAL A 165 -0.19 23.71 -12.02
C VAL A 165 -0.54 25.18 -11.82
N ASN A 166 -1.17 25.54 -10.69
CA ASN A 166 -1.51 26.93 -10.38
C ASN A 166 -0.24 27.80 -10.27
N ASP A 167 0.78 27.31 -9.57
CA ASP A 167 2.07 28.01 -9.43
C ASP A 167 2.75 28.20 -10.79
N PHE A 168 2.70 27.18 -11.64
CA PHE A 168 3.18 27.29 -13.02
C PHE A 168 2.42 28.38 -13.79
N MET A 169 1.08 28.40 -13.72
CA MET A 169 0.26 29.39 -14.43
C MET A 169 0.54 30.82 -13.97
N LEU A 170 0.62 31.05 -12.67
CA LEU A 170 0.94 32.38 -12.10
C LEU A 170 2.31 32.87 -12.57
N ASN A 171 3.31 31.98 -12.56
CA ASN A 171 4.64 32.31 -13.05
C ASN A 171 4.64 32.59 -14.56
N PHE A 172 3.91 31.78 -15.35
CA PHE A 172 3.80 31.96 -16.79
C PHE A 172 3.15 33.31 -17.15
N GLN A 173 2.05 33.68 -16.49
CA GLN A 173 1.38 34.97 -16.69
C GLN A 173 2.32 36.14 -16.36
N ARG A 174 3.04 36.05 -15.24
CA ARG A 174 4.01 37.08 -14.82
C ARG A 174 5.13 37.27 -15.84
N VAL A 175 5.63 36.20 -16.45
CA VAL A 175 6.73 36.25 -17.43
C VAL A 175 6.24 36.71 -18.80
N THR A 176 5.02 36.36 -19.19
CA THR A 176 4.48 36.66 -20.53
C THR A 176 3.67 37.96 -20.60
N GLY A 177 3.35 38.60 -19.47
CA GLY A 177 2.57 39.83 -19.41
C GLY A 177 1.10 39.66 -19.84
N SER A 178 0.61 38.43 -19.92
CA SER A 178 -0.78 38.11 -20.26
C SER A 178 -1.62 38.13 -18.98
N ASN A 179 -2.37 39.22 -18.78
CA ASN A 179 -3.40 39.35 -17.73
C ASN A 179 -4.70 38.66 -18.16
#